data_AF-A0A1V5G8B0-F1
#
_entry.id   AF-A0A1V5G8B0-F1
#
_cell.length_a   1.000
_cell.length_b   1.000
_cell.length_c   1.000
_cell.angle_alpha   90.00
_cell.angle_beta   90.00
_cell.angle_gamma   90.00
#
_symmetry.space_group_name_H-M   'P 1'
#
loop_
_entity.id
_entity.type
_entity.pdbx_description
1 polymer ?
#
loop_
_entity_poly.entity_id
_entity_poly.type
_entity_poly.pdbx_seq_one_letter_code
_entity_poly.pdbx_strand_id
1 'polypeptide(L)'
;MIPYATGDFHTGTGTYEGKKAVYHTGYSNYSAYVEQVKQYIGEPDTLLVTGFSAGGFATSLLADDVIDRFPSADNVTVCVDSSLLLYDGWHETAVDLWKAPNEISDRLTTNNLVLDSLTALHEKRGDSVKILFDCSYRDDTLMQYQSYIDSGKMDKTQELGDNFQRDLKEMVNGLQTNIPDVGIYIWSCGEDAETHNTQHTIISSNVFDKLGNDRSVGEWIFDAVNGDVKTYGLELLDKPL
;
A
#
# COMPACT_ATOMS: atom_id res chain seq x y z
N MET A 1 -6.24 -3.38 14.36
CA MET A 1 -6.59 -2.40 13.31
C MET A 1 -6.33 -1.01 13.86
N ILE A 2 -5.65 -0.16 13.10
CA ILE A 2 -5.34 1.22 13.48
C ILE A 2 -6.24 2.13 12.62
N PRO A 3 -7.19 2.87 13.20
CA PRO A 3 -8.09 3.74 12.44
C PRO A 3 -7.36 4.92 11.80
N TYR A 4 -7.76 5.28 10.58
CA TYR A 4 -7.20 6.42 9.85
C TYR A 4 -8.11 7.65 9.90
N ALA A 5 -7.59 8.78 10.35
CA ALA A 5 -8.35 10.03 10.46
C ALA A 5 -7.48 11.30 10.27
N THR A 6 -6.26 11.16 9.76
CA THR A 6 -5.22 12.20 9.81
C THR A 6 -4.82 12.74 8.43
N GLY A 7 -5.26 12.13 7.33
CA GLY A 7 -5.01 12.68 5.98
C GLY A 7 -3.54 12.67 5.55
N ASP A 8 -2.71 11.83 6.17
CA ASP A 8 -1.24 11.79 6.05
C ASP A 8 -0.67 10.36 5.92
N PHE A 9 -1.50 9.40 5.53
CA PHE A 9 -1.15 7.97 5.47
C PHE A 9 -0.43 7.44 6.72
N HIS A 10 -0.83 7.92 7.90
CA HIS A 10 -0.25 7.55 9.20
C HIS A 10 1.20 8.00 9.44
N THR A 11 1.77 8.90 8.63
CA THR A 11 3.19 9.27 8.77
C THR A 11 3.42 10.66 9.35
N GLY A 12 2.37 11.49 9.48
CA GLY A 12 2.53 12.87 9.89
C GLY A 12 2.75 13.10 11.39
N THR A 13 3.40 14.21 11.69
CA THR A 13 3.46 14.82 13.03
C THR A 13 3.00 16.29 13.05
N GLY A 14 2.56 16.81 11.91
CA GLY A 14 2.15 18.20 11.71
C GLY A 14 0.85 18.59 12.42
N THR A 15 0.86 19.76 13.05
CA THR A 15 -0.34 20.41 13.61
C THR A 15 -0.42 21.83 13.10
N TYR A 16 -1.58 22.20 12.54
CA TYR A 16 -1.80 23.49 11.90
C TYR A 16 -2.98 24.21 12.55
N GLU A 17 -2.69 25.38 13.11
CA GLU A 17 -3.70 26.23 13.73
C GLU A 17 -4.32 27.19 12.71
N GLY A 18 -5.62 27.44 12.83
CA GLY A 18 -6.37 28.29 11.92
C GLY A 18 -7.82 28.49 12.38
N LYS A 19 -8.75 28.74 11.46
CA LYS A 19 -10.20 28.77 11.79
C LYS A 19 -10.71 27.43 12.31
N LYS A 20 -10.09 26.34 11.85
CA LYS A 20 -10.19 24.99 12.39
C LYS A 20 -8.79 24.42 12.45
N ALA A 21 -8.45 23.75 13.54
CA ALA A 21 -7.19 23.02 13.64
C ALA A 21 -7.22 21.79 12.72
N VAL A 22 -6.10 21.53 12.05
CA VAL A 22 -5.87 20.33 11.24
C VAL A 22 -4.70 19.57 11.82
N TYR A 23 -4.88 18.26 12.01
CA TYR A 23 -3.92 17.37 12.66
C TYR A 23 -3.49 16.27 11.69
N HIS A 24 -2.33 16.45 11.08
CA HIS A 24 -1.60 15.40 10.37
C HIS A 24 -0.69 14.69 11.38
N THR A 25 -1.30 14.01 12.36
CA THR A 25 -0.60 13.39 13.50
C THR A 25 -0.61 11.87 13.45
N GLY A 26 -0.68 11.32 12.25
CA GLY A 26 -0.80 9.90 11.98
C GLY A 26 0.30 9.07 12.65
N TYR A 27 1.55 9.52 12.57
CA TYR A 27 2.71 8.79 13.12
C TYR A 27 2.67 8.75 14.64
N SER A 28 2.32 9.89 15.26
CA SER A 28 2.13 9.99 16.71
C SER A 28 1.02 9.06 17.20
N ASN A 29 -0.12 9.04 16.49
CA ASN A 29 -1.27 8.22 16.85
C ASN A 29 -0.97 6.71 16.70
N TYR A 30 -0.39 6.31 15.57
CA TYR A 30 0.03 4.94 15.29
C TYR A 30 1.07 4.48 16.33
N SER A 31 2.12 5.28 16.57
CA SER A 31 3.19 4.91 17.49
C SER A 31 2.66 4.71 18.91
N ALA A 32 1.83 5.64 19.40
CA ALA A 32 1.21 5.51 20.73
C ALA A 32 0.32 4.27 20.83
N TYR A 33 -0.43 3.95 19.77
CA TYR A 33 -1.27 2.76 19.73
C TYR A 33 -0.43 1.47 19.78
N VAL A 34 0.61 1.36 18.95
CA VAL A 34 1.47 0.16 18.91
C VAL A 34 2.16 -0.06 20.26
N GLU A 35 2.72 0.98 20.87
CA GLU A 35 3.37 0.86 22.18
C GLU A 35 2.40 0.43 23.30
N GLN A 36 1.14 0.88 23.23
CA GLN A 36 0.13 0.45 24.19
C GLN A 36 -0.31 -1.01 23.95
N VAL A 37 -0.41 -1.44 22.70
CA VAL A 37 -0.90 -2.79 22.35
C VAL A 37 0.20 -3.85 22.52
N LYS A 38 1.48 -3.50 22.36
CA LYS A 38 2.62 -4.39 22.59
C LYS A 38 2.58 -5.08 23.96
N GLN A 39 2.08 -4.38 24.98
CA GLN A 39 1.89 -4.91 26.33
C GLN A 39 0.95 -6.13 26.39
N TYR A 40 0.09 -6.31 25.39
CA TYR A 40 -0.87 -7.41 25.29
C TYR A 40 -0.49 -8.46 24.23
N ILE A 41 0.34 -8.11 23.25
CA ILE A 41 0.78 -9.03 22.17
C ILE A 41 1.98 -9.87 22.64
N GLY A 42 2.84 -9.34 23.51
CA GLY A 42 4.09 -9.99 23.90
C GLY A 42 5.14 -9.89 22.79
N GLU A 43 5.96 -10.92 22.66
CA GLU A 43 7.09 -10.99 21.72
C GLU A 43 6.81 -12.06 20.65
N PRO A 44 6.13 -11.69 19.54
CA PRO A 44 5.77 -12.65 18.50
C PRO A 44 7.00 -13.03 17.65
N ASP A 45 7.04 -14.29 17.20
CA ASP A 45 8.05 -14.77 16.24
C ASP A 45 7.70 -14.46 14.77
N THR A 46 6.44 -14.12 14.52
CA THR A 46 5.88 -13.92 13.18
C THR A 46 5.09 -12.61 13.13
N LEU A 47 5.36 -11.80 12.12
CA LEU A 47 4.74 -10.50 11.93
C LEU A 47 4.18 -10.38 10.51
N LEU A 48 2.88 -10.06 10.40
CA LEU A 48 2.25 -9.61 9.16
C LEU A 48 1.88 -8.13 9.32
N VAL A 49 2.54 -7.26 8.54
CA VAL A 49 2.19 -5.84 8.44
C VAL A 49 1.34 -5.64 7.20
N THR A 50 0.09 -5.24 7.36
CA THR A 50 -0.83 -5.09 6.22
C THR A 50 -1.87 -4.01 6.43
N GLY A 51 -2.37 -3.49 5.32
CA GLY A 51 -3.41 -2.50 5.26
C GLY A 51 -3.89 -2.32 3.82
N PHE A 52 -5.06 -1.71 3.68
CA PHE A 52 -5.76 -1.52 2.41
C PHE A 52 -6.03 -0.04 2.17
N SER A 53 -6.06 0.39 0.91
CA SER A 53 -6.30 1.80 0.55
C SER A 53 -5.27 2.73 1.23
N ALA A 54 -5.70 3.80 1.91
CA ALA A 54 -4.85 4.63 2.76
C ALA A 54 -3.98 3.84 3.77
N GLY A 55 -4.48 2.71 4.26
CA GLY A 55 -3.73 1.79 5.12
C GLY A 55 -2.66 0.97 4.38
N GLY A 56 -2.82 0.74 3.08
CA GLY A 56 -1.80 0.12 2.24
C GLY A 56 -0.63 1.06 1.97
N PHE A 57 -0.90 2.35 1.67
CA PHE A 57 0.12 3.39 1.64
C PHE A 57 0.86 3.49 2.99
N ALA A 58 0.12 3.48 4.09
CA ALA A 58 0.70 3.46 5.44
C ALA A 58 1.55 2.21 5.68
N THR A 59 1.14 1.05 5.18
CA THR A 59 1.89 -0.21 5.30
C THR A 59 3.25 -0.09 4.62
N SER A 60 3.31 0.41 3.37
CA SER A 60 4.61 0.61 2.71
C SER A 60 5.48 1.64 3.45
N LEU A 61 4.88 2.69 4.00
CA LEU A 61 5.59 3.77 4.67
C LEU A 61 6.06 3.39 6.10
N LEU A 62 5.33 2.54 6.82
CA LEU A 62 5.60 2.28 8.23
C LEU A 62 6.18 0.90 8.51
N ALA A 63 6.21 -0.01 7.52
CA ALA A 63 6.64 -1.39 7.73
C ALA A 63 7.97 -1.52 8.47
N ASP A 64 8.98 -0.75 8.06
CA ASP A 64 10.30 -0.77 8.69
C ASP A 64 10.28 -0.37 10.18
N ASP A 65 9.49 0.66 10.53
CA ASP A 65 9.29 1.13 11.90
C ASP A 65 8.51 0.12 12.76
N VAL A 66 7.50 -0.54 12.17
CA VAL A 66 6.75 -1.62 12.81
C VAL A 66 7.70 -2.79 13.12
N ILE A 67 8.54 -3.19 12.16
CA ILE A 67 9.50 -4.29 12.33
C ILE A 67 10.46 -4.00 13.48
N ASP A 68 11.00 -2.77 13.57
CA ASP A 68 11.89 -2.38 14.67
C ASP A 68 11.21 -2.41 16.05
N ARG A 69 9.87 -2.36 16.12
CA ARG A 69 9.11 -2.46 17.37
C ARG A 69 8.86 -3.90 17.82
N PHE A 70 9.06 -4.88 16.95
CA PHE A 70 8.89 -6.31 17.22
C PHE A 70 10.18 -7.08 16.85
N PRO A 71 11.31 -6.83 17.54
CA PRO A 71 12.62 -7.37 17.18
C PRO A 71 12.73 -8.89 17.38
N SER A 72 11.75 -9.53 18.02
CA SER A 72 11.65 -10.98 18.18
C SER A 72 11.06 -11.69 16.95
N ALA A 73 10.46 -10.94 16.02
CA ALA A 73 9.84 -11.50 14.82
C ALA A 73 10.88 -11.76 13.73
N ASP A 74 11.28 -13.01 13.59
CA ASP A 74 12.21 -13.46 12.54
C ASP A 74 11.46 -13.82 11.24
N ASN A 75 10.14 -14.04 11.31
CA ASN A 75 9.29 -14.30 10.16
C ASN A 75 8.40 -13.10 9.84
N VAL A 76 8.90 -12.20 8.99
CA VAL A 76 8.17 -10.98 8.62
C VAL A 76 7.61 -11.05 7.21
N THR A 77 6.35 -10.63 7.06
CA THR A 77 5.67 -10.40 5.79
C THR A 77 5.02 -9.02 5.80
N VAL A 78 5.17 -8.28 4.70
CA VAL A 78 4.56 -6.96 4.48
C VAL A 78 3.65 -7.07 3.27
N CYS A 79 2.37 -6.74 3.42
CA CYS A 79 1.36 -6.88 2.37
C CYS A 79 0.56 -5.59 2.16
N VAL A 80 0.73 -4.98 1.00
CA VAL A 80 0.09 -3.73 0.60
C VAL A 80 -1.07 -4.01 -0.35
N ASP A 81 -2.29 -3.63 0.02
CA ASP A 81 -3.52 -3.80 -0.78
C ASP A 81 -3.99 -2.46 -1.37
N SER A 82 -4.12 -2.41 -2.70
CA SER A 82 -4.72 -1.31 -3.49
C SER A 82 -4.13 0.06 -3.11
N SER A 83 -2.85 0.28 -3.39
CA SER A 83 -2.14 1.53 -3.09
C SER A 83 -1.24 1.99 -4.24
N LEU A 84 -1.83 2.70 -5.19
CA LEU A 84 -1.12 3.38 -6.29
C LEU A 84 -1.71 4.77 -6.51
N LEU A 85 -0.87 5.79 -6.34
CA LEU A 85 -1.12 7.17 -6.76
C LEU A 85 0.21 7.79 -7.20
N LEU A 86 0.22 8.42 -8.36
CA LEU A 86 1.38 9.09 -8.94
C LEU A 86 1.28 10.60 -8.70
N TYR A 87 2.26 11.16 -7.99
CA TYR A 87 2.32 12.59 -7.69
C TYR A 87 3.75 13.03 -7.41
N ASP A 88 4.26 13.98 -8.20
CA ASP A 88 5.65 14.45 -8.09
C ASP A 88 5.95 15.12 -6.72
N GLY A 89 4.92 15.66 -6.05
CA GLY A 89 5.08 16.40 -4.79
C GLY A 89 5.06 15.52 -3.54
N TRP A 90 5.27 14.21 -3.63
CA TRP A 90 5.20 13.33 -2.46
C TRP A 90 6.24 13.66 -1.40
N HIS A 91 7.48 13.96 -1.81
CA HIS A 91 8.55 14.32 -0.88
C HIS A 91 8.22 15.62 -0.13
N GLU A 92 7.89 16.69 -0.85
CA GLU A 92 7.53 17.98 -0.29
C GLU A 92 6.28 17.87 0.60
N THR A 93 5.29 17.06 0.20
CA THR A 93 4.11 16.83 1.03
C THR A 93 4.49 16.16 2.35
N ALA A 94 5.33 15.13 2.32
CA ALA A 94 5.78 14.44 3.53
C ALA A 94 6.57 15.39 4.44
N VAL A 95 7.51 16.17 3.90
CA VAL A 95 8.37 17.09 4.66
C VAL A 95 7.61 18.32 5.16
N ASP A 96 6.84 18.97 4.28
CA ASP A 96 6.30 20.31 4.55
C ASP A 96 4.89 20.30 5.13
N LEU A 97 4.03 19.39 4.67
CA LEU A 97 2.62 19.30 5.09
C LEU A 97 2.41 18.26 6.18
N TRP A 98 2.95 17.06 6.04
CA TRP A 98 2.75 16.03 7.05
C TRP A 98 3.73 16.16 8.20
N LYS A 99 4.90 16.78 7.98
CA LYS A 99 6.03 16.76 8.92
C LYS A 99 6.39 15.33 9.30
N ALA A 100 6.44 14.45 8.31
CA ALA A 100 6.82 13.07 8.52
C ALA A 100 8.28 12.96 8.99
N PRO A 101 8.64 11.93 9.78
CA PRO A 101 10.03 11.63 10.10
C PRO A 101 10.91 11.50 8.85
N ASN A 102 12.18 11.91 8.96
CA ASN A 102 13.14 11.88 7.84
C ASN A 102 13.33 10.47 7.29
N GLU A 103 13.31 9.45 8.15
CA GLU A 103 13.41 8.04 7.77
C GLU A 103 12.28 7.61 6.81
N ILE A 104 11.16 8.33 6.81
CA ILE A 104 10.04 8.12 5.90
C ILE A 104 10.15 9.05 4.69
N SER A 105 10.39 10.34 4.88
CA SER A 105 10.36 11.33 3.80
C SER A 105 11.55 11.24 2.86
N ASP A 106 12.76 10.96 3.36
CA ASP A 106 14.02 11.06 2.60
C ASP A 106 14.12 10.01 1.48
N ARG A 107 13.41 8.89 1.61
CA ARG A 107 13.36 7.85 0.58
C ARG A 107 12.32 8.09 -0.51
N LEU A 108 11.41 9.06 -0.32
CA LEU A 108 10.45 9.45 -1.34
C LEU A 108 11.21 10.31 -2.37
N THR A 109 11.56 9.71 -3.50
CA THR A 109 12.44 10.28 -4.52
C THR A 109 11.82 10.29 -5.92
N THR A 110 10.68 9.61 -6.10
CA THR A 110 9.92 9.57 -7.34
C THR A 110 8.47 10.00 -7.09
N ASN A 111 7.66 9.95 -8.15
CA ASN A 111 6.23 10.20 -8.05
C ASN A 111 5.43 9.01 -7.50
N ASN A 112 6.06 7.87 -7.22
CA ASN A 112 5.41 6.67 -6.70
C ASN A 112 5.93 6.32 -5.30
N LEU A 113 5.27 6.87 -4.28
CA LEU A 113 5.68 6.73 -2.89
C LEU A 113 5.73 5.27 -2.40
N VAL A 114 4.89 4.39 -2.95
CA VAL A 114 4.81 2.98 -2.54
C VAL A 114 5.98 2.20 -3.12
N LEU A 115 6.29 2.41 -4.40
CA LEU A 115 7.48 1.82 -5.05
C LEU A 115 8.76 2.24 -4.33
N ASP A 116 8.91 3.53 -4.05
CA ASP A 116 10.05 4.07 -3.30
C ASP A 116 10.17 3.41 -1.92
N SER A 117 9.06 3.35 -1.18
CA SER A 117 9.06 2.85 0.19
C SER A 117 9.34 1.35 0.29
N LEU A 118 8.77 0.56 -0.60
CA LEU A 118 8.99 -0.90 -0.65
C LEU A 118 10.40 -1.24 -1.18
N THR A 119 10.91 -0.47 -2.14
CA THR A 119 12.30 -0.61 -2.62
C THR A 119 13.27 -0.34 -1.47
N ALA A 120 13.13 0.78 -0.76
CA ALA A 120 13.98 1.12 0.39
C ALA A 120 13.88 0.08 1.52
N LEU A 121 12.69 -0.50 1.75
CA LEU A 121 12.51 -1.58 2.71
C LEU A 121 13.33 -2.82 2.30
N HIS A 122 13.26 -3.23 1.03
CA HIS A 122 14.05 -4.35 0.52
C HIS A 122 15.56 -4.06 0.56
N GLU A 123 16.00 -2.87 0.18
CA GLU A 123 17.42 -2.49 0.24
C GLU A 123 17.97 -2.54 1.67
N LYS A 124 17.17 -2.15 2.67
CA LYS A 124 17.56 -2.19 4.09
C LYS A 124 17.50 -3.59 4.69
N ARG A 125 16.46 -4.38 4.39
CA ARG A 125 16.15 -5.64 5.08
C ARG A 125 16.49 -6.90 4.28
N GLY A 126 16.68 -6.78 2.97
CA GLY A 126 16.92 -7.91 2.06
C GLY A 126 15.88 -9.01 2.22
N ASP A 127 16.34 -10.25 2.22
CA ASP A 127 15.50 -11.45 2.24
C ASP A 127 14.88 -11.73 3.63
N SER A 128 15.19 -10.93 4.65
CA SER A 128 14.56 -11.07 5.98
C SER A 128 13.09 -10.66 5.99
N VAL A 129 12.61 -9.96 4.95
CA VAL A 129 11.23 -9.49 4.83
C VAL A 129 10.65 -9.93 3.49
N LYS A 130 9.51 -10.61 3.56
CA LYS A 130 8.72 -10.98 2.37
C LYS A 130 7.79 -9.83 2.03
N ILE A 131 7.88 -9.30 0.81
CA ILE A 131 7.10 -8.15 0.37
C ILE A 131 6.04 -8.60 -0.63
N LEU A 132 4.80 -8.21 -0.37
CA LEU A 132 3.63 -8.53 -1.17
C LEU A 132 2.90 -7.26 -1.57
N PHE A 133 2.41 -7.21 -2.79
CA PHE A 133 1.57 -6.15 -3.31
C PHE A 133 0.39 -6.72 -4.10
N ASP A 134 -0.82 -6.30 -3.77
CA ASP A 134 -2.03 -6.66 -4.51
C ASP A 134 -2.84 -5.42 -4.90
N CYS A 135 -3.54 -5.54 -6.03
CA CYS A 135 -4.40 -4.48 -6.54
C CYS A 135 -5.34 -5.06 -7.60
N SER A 136 -6.55 -4.47 -7.71
CA SER A 136 -7.39 -4.75 -8.87
C SER A 136 -6.87 -3.99 -10.09
N TYR A 137 -6.94 -4.62 -11.27
CA TYR A 137 -6.22 -4.12 -12.45
C TYR A 137 -6.72 -2.77 -12.99
N ARG A 138 -7.93 -2.34 -12.63
CA ARG A 138 -8.55 -1.05 -12.98
C ARG A 138 -9.29 -0.45 -11.77
N ASP A 139 -8.58 -0.34 -10.66
CA ASP A 139 -9.13 0.10 -9.36
C ASP A 139 -9.88 1.43 -9.46
N ASP A 140 -11.20 1.35 -9.33
CA ASP A 140 -12.13 2.45 -9.58
C ASP A 140 -11.91 3.65 -8.67
N THR A 141 -11.52 3.42 -7.42
CA THR A 141 -11.34 4.50 -6.45
C THR A 141 -10.01 5.18 -6.66
N LEU A 142 -8.93 4.42 -6.83
CA LEU A 142 -7.60 5.00 -7.03
C LEU A 142 -7.52 5.81 -8.33
N MET A 143 -8.14 5.34 -9.41
CA MET A 143 -8.15 6.12 -10.66
C MET A 143 -8.92 7.44 -10.55
N GLN A 144 -9.96 7.52 -9.70
CA GLN A 144 -10.67 8.78 -9.43
C GLN A 144 -9.76 9.76 -8.69
N TYR A 145 -9.03 9.28 -7.67
CA TYR A 145 -8.04 10.08 -6.97
C TYR A 145 -6.89 10.53 -7.87
N GLN A 146 -6.42 9.66 -8.78
CA GLN A 146 -5.43 10.04 -9.77
C GLN A 146 -5.97 11.14 -10.70
N SER A 147 -7.21 10.99 -11.19
CA SER A 147 -7.87 12.04 -11.99
C SER A 147 -7.96 13.38 -11.26
N TYR A 148 -8.21 13.35 -9.94
CA TYR A 148 -8.21 14.56 -9.12
C TYR A 148 -6.81 15.16 -8.97
N ILE A 149 -5.76 14.36 -8.82
CA ILE A 149 -4.37 14.83 -8.80
C ILE A 149 -4.01 15.50 -10.13
N ASP A 150 -4.38 14.87 -11.25
CA ASP A 150 -3.98 15.33 -12.58
C ASP A 150 -4.77 16.55 -13.06
N SER A 151 -6.06 16.64 -12.70
CA SER A 151 -7.00 17.61 -13.30
C SER A 151 -7.80 18.45 -12.29
N GLY A 152 -7.73 18.14 -10.99
CA GLY A 152 -8.53 18.77 -9.95
C GLY A 152 -9.98 18.30 -9.88
N LYS A 153 -10.37 17.26 -10.63
CA LYS A 153 -11.73 16.71 -10.65
C LYS A 153 -11.69 15.19 -10.46
N MET A 154 -12.54 14.69 -9.56
CA MET A 154 -12.83 13.26 -9.47
C MET A 154 -13.70 12.86 -10.67
N ASP A 155 -13.27 11.88 -11.45
CA ASP A 155 -14.02 11.38 -12.61
C ASP A 155 -13.84 9.88 -12.78
N LYS A 156 -14.82 9.24 -13.43
CA LYS A 156 -14.90 7.78 -13.59
C LYS A 156 -15.25 7.46 -15.04
N THR A 157 -14.23 7.23 -15.85
CA THR A 157 -14.37 6.87 -17.27
C THR A 157 -13.57 5.61 -17.59
N GLN A 158 -13.88 4.98 -18.72
CA GLN A 158 -13.08 3.87 -19.23
C GLN A 158 -11.62 4.30 -19.52
N GLU A 159 -11.41 5.48 -20.13
CA GLU A 159 -10.06 5.98 -20.41
C GLU A 159 -9.20 6.13 -19.13
N LEU A 160 -9.81 6.58 -18.02
CA LEU A 160 -9.10 6.66 -16.74
C LEU A 160 -8.74 5.28 -16.19
N GLY A 161 -9.60 4.29 -16.37
CA GLY A 161 -9.27 2.90 -16.03
C GLY A 161 -8.11 2.35 -16.88
N ASP A 162 -8.03 2.72 -18.16
CA ASP A 162 -6.94 2.29 -19.06
C ASP A 162 -5.61 2.91 -18.65
N ASN A 163 -5.64 4.19 -18.28
CA ASN A 163 -4.48 4.89 -17.74
C ASN A 163 -4.01 4.24 -16.43
N PHE A 164 -4.93 3.97 -15.50
CA PHE A 164 -4.58 3.31 -14.25
C PHE A 164 -3.98 1.92 -14.47
N GLN A 165 -4.54 1.11 -15.38
CA GLN A 165 -4.00 -0.22 -15.70
C GLN A 165 -2.55 -0.14 -16.22
N ARG A 166 -2.26 0.82 -17.09
CA ARG A 166 -0.91 1.08 -17.60
C ARG A 166 0.03 1.49 -16.47
N ASP A 167 -0.38 2.43 -15.64
CA ASP A 167 0.44 2.95 -14.55
C ASP A 167 0.69 1.86 -13.48
N LEU A 168 -0.30 1.00 -13.23
CA LEU A 168 -0.17 -0.18 -12.38
C LEU A 168 0.81 -1.20 -12.96
N LYS A 169 0.78 -1.41 -14.28
CA LYS A 169 1.75 -2.27 -14.97
C LYS A 169 3.17 -1.74 -14.81
N GLU A 170 3.36 -0.43 -14.94
CA GLU A 170 4.66 0.21 -14.71
C GLU A 170 5.12 0.05 -13.26
N MET A 171 4.24 0.27 -12.28
CA MET A 171 4.53 0.03 -10.87
C MET A 171 4.94 -1.42 -10.59
N VAL A 172 4.17 -2.40 -11.09
CA VAL A 172 4.45 -3.83 -10.90
C VAL A 172 5.81 -4.20 -11.53
N ASN A 173 6.10 -3.70 -12.73
CA ASN A 173 7.41 -3.90 -13.35
C ASN A 173 8.54 -3.29 -12.50
N GLY A 174 8.33 -2.09 -11.95
CA GLY A 174 9.28 -1.46 -11.03
C GLY A 174 9.53 -2.30 -9.77
N LEU A 175 8.45 -2.80 -9.14
CA LEU A 175 8.54 -3.67 -7.97
C LEU A 175 9.33 -4.95 -8.28
N GLN A 176 9.00 -5.65 -9.37
CA GLN A 176 9.70 -6.89 -9.75
C GLN A 176 11.16 -6.65 -10.17
N THR A 177 11.47 -5.47 -10.71
CA THR A 177 12.84 -5.10 -11.06
C THR A 177 13.67 -4.79 -9.82
N ASN A 178 13.10 -4.09 -8.84
CA ASN A 178 13.82 -3.62 -7.66
C ASN A 178 13.82 -4.64 -6.51
N ILE A 179 12.88 -5.58 -6.50
CA ILE A 179 12.63 -6.55 -5.43
C ILE A 179 12.43 -7.93 -6.10
N PRO A 180 13.50 -8.72 -6.32
CA PRO A 180 13.44 -9.94 -7.13
C PRO A 180 12.39 -10.97 -6.69
N ASP A 181 12.16 -11.08 -5.38
CA ASP A 181 11.25 -12.06 -4.77
C ASP A 181 9.93 -11.44 -4.30
N VAL A 182 9.52 -10.30 -4.87
CA VAL A 182 8.21 -9.70 -4.56
C VAL A 182 7.06 -10.59 -5.01
N GLY A 183 6.08 -10.79 -4.13
CA GLY A 183 4.81 -11.41 -4.49
C GLY A 183 3.85 -10.38 -5.05
N ILE A 184 3.30 -10.63 -6.24
CA ILE A 184 2.32 -9.75 -6.87
C ILE A 184 0.99 -10.48 -7.06
N TYR A 185 -0.11 -9.89 -6.63
CA TYR A 185 -1.44 -10.47 -6.85
C TYR A 185 -2.35 -9.46 -7.55
N ILE A 186 -2.51 -9.61 -8.86
CA ILE A 186 -3.45 -8.79 -9.63
C ILE A 186 -4.76 -9.55 -9.79
N TRP A 187 -5.87 -8.85 -9.63
CA TRP A 187 -7.18 -9.47 -9.59
C TRP A 187 -8.28 -8.65 -10.28
N SER A 188 -9.39 -9.31 -10.55
CA SER A 188 -10.61 -8.68 -11.08
C SER A 188 -11.82 -9.09 -10.25
N CYS A 189 -12.55 -8.10 -9.73
CA CYS A 189 -13.83 -8.27 -9.08
C CYS A 189 -14.65 -6.99 -9.20
N GLY A 190 -15.98 -7.12 -9.16
CA GLY A 190 -16.89 -5.97 -9.16
C GLY A 190 -16.77 -5.08 -10.40
N GLU A 191 -16.49 -5.68 -11.57
CA GLU A 191 -16.32 -4.95 -12.83
C GLU A 191 -17.60 -4.16 -13.18
N ASP A 192 -17.45 -2.85 -13.35
CA ASP A 192 -18.53 -1.94 -13.76
C ASP A 192 -18.91 -2.16 -15.23
N ALA A 193 -20.20 -2.25 -15.54
CA ALA A 193 -20.66 -2.63 -16.87
C ALA A 193 -20.44 -1.57 -17.97
N GLU A 194 -20.27 -0.30 -17.60
CA GLU A 194 -20.07 0.79 -18.56
C GLU A 194 -18.59 1.15 -18.71
N THR A 195 -17.87 1.20 -17.59
CA THR A 195 -16.48 1.66 -17.54
C THR A 195 -15.47 0.52 -17.51
N HIS A 196 -15.91 -0.70 -17.17
CA HIS A 196 -15.08 -1.88 -16.92
C HIS A 196 -14.07 -1.73 -15.76
N ASN A 197 -14.28 -0.75 -14.88
CA ASN A 197 -13.42 -0.52 -13.71
C ASN A 197 -13.73 -1.53 -12.61
N THR A 198 -12.72 -1.86 -11.81
CA THR A 198 -12.80 -2.93 -10.81
C THR A 198 -12.85 -2.39 -9.38
N GLN A 199 -13.32 -3.25 -8.48
CA GLN A 199 -13.45 -2.96 -7.05
C GLN A 199 -12.15 -2.44 -6.43
N HIS A 200 -12.30 -1.52 -5.48
CA HIS A 200 -11.21 -1.06 -4.63
C HIS A 200 -11.04 -1.95 -3.40
N THR A 201 -9.82 -2.43 -3.17
CA THR A 201 -9.40 -3.26 -2.03
C THR A 201 -10.06 -4.63 -1.91
N ILE A 202 -9.40 -5.53 -1.18
CA ILE A 202 -9.88 -6.89 -1.01
C ILE A 202 -9.62 -7.51 0.36
N ILE A 203 -8.55 -7.11 1.05
CA ILE A 203 -8.18 -7.67 2.36
C ILE A 203 -9.26 -7.36 3.41
N SER A 204 -9.99 -6.26 3.23
CA SER A 204 -11.08 -5.84 4.13
C SER A 204 -12.45 -6.48 3.81
N SER A 205 -12.58 -7.19 2.69
CA SER A 205 -13.85 -7.66 2.15
C SER A 205 -13.81 -9.15 1.79
N ASN A 206 -13.47 -9.47 0.55
CA ASN A 206 -13.59 -10.79 -0.08
C ASN A 206 -12.25 -11.54 -0.07
N VAL A 207 -11.47 -11.42 1.01
CA VAL A 207 -10.10 -11.94 1.11
C VAL A 207 -9.98 -13.45 0.89
N PHE A 208 -11.05 -14.22 1.07
CA PHE A 208 -11.07 -15.68 0.84
C PHE A 208 -11.68 -16.09 -0.50
N ASP A 209 -12.12 -15.14 -1.32
CA ASP A 209 -12.60 -15.41 -2.67
C ASP A 209 -11.42 -15.54 -3.63
N LYS A 210 -11.61 -16.34 -4.68
CA LYS A 210 -10.54 -16.69 -5.63
C LYS A 210 -10.31 -15.65 -6.73
N LEU A 211 -11.27 -14.77 -6.98
CA LEU A 211 -11.13 -13.54 -7.80
C LEU A 211 -10.46 -13.71 -9.18
N GLY A 212 -10.69 -14.86 -9.81
CA GLY A 212 -10.13 -15.20 -11.12
C GLY A 212 -8.82 -15.99 -11.09
N ASN A 213 -8.20 -16.17 -9.92
CA ASN A 213 -7.00 -16.98 -9.70
C ASN A 213 -7.34 -18.31 -9.00
N ASP A 214 -6.39 -19.26 -8.95
CA ASP A 214 -6.60 -20.56 -8.28
C ASP A 214 -6.57 -20.50 -6.75
N ARG A 215 -5.93 -19.46 -6.22
CA ARG A 215 -5.83 -19.12 -4.79
C ARG A 215 -6.56 -17.82 -4.53
N SER A 216 -7.08 -17.64 -3.32
CA SER A 216 -7.54 -16.35 -2.82
C SER A 216 -6.39 -15.47 -2.33
N VAL A 217 -6.63 -14.17 -2.14
CA VAL A 217 -5.64 -13.25 -1.57
C VAL A 217 -5.23 -13.68 -0.17
N GLY A 218 -6.17 -14.16 0.65
CA GLY A 218 -5.90 -14.68 2.00
C GLY A 218 -5.04 -15.95 1.99
N GLU A 219 -5.30 -16.87 1.07
CA GLU A 219 -4.44 -18.05 0.87
C GLU A 219 -3.05 -17.64 0.38
N TRP A 220 -2.95 -16.67 -0.53
CA TRP A 220 -1.68 -16.16 -1.04
C TRP A 220 -0.84 -15.47 0.05
N ILE A 221 -1.46 -14.63 0.89
CA ILE A 221 -0.78 -14.03 2.07
C ILE A 221 -0.35 -15.13 3.03
N PHE A 222 -1.20 -16.12 3.29
CA PHE A 222 -0.87 -17.24 4.18
C PHE A 222 0.29 -18.07 3.64
N ASP A 223 0.29 -18.39 2.34
CA ASP A 223 1.37 -19.11 1.67
C ASP A 223 2.70 -18.32 1.83
N ALA A 224 2.68 -17.00 1.62
CA ALA A 224 3.85 -16.15 1.80
C ALA A 224 4.35 -16.07 3.27
N VAL A 225 3.46 -15.99 4.25
CA VAL A 225 3.84 -16.07 5.68
C VAL A 225 4.53 -17.41 5.99
N ASN A 226 4.21 -18.47 5.26
CA ASN A 226 4.86 -19.78 5.36
C ASN A 226 6.05 -19.96 4.40
N GLY A 227 6.51 -18.87 3.77
CA GLY A 227 7.71 -18.84 2.92
C GLY A 227 7.48 -19.12 1.44
N ASP A 228 6.24 -19.32 0.99
CA ASP A 228 5.89 -19.57 -0.41
C ASP A 228 5.35 -18.29 -1.07
N VAL A 229 6.29 -17.40 -1.44
CA VAL A 229 5.96 -16.14 -2.12
C VAL A 229 5.69 -16.41 -3.60
N LYS A 230 4.52 -16.00 -4.09
CA LYS A 230 4.07 -16.25 -5.46
C LYS A 230 3.47 -15.02 -6.11
N THR A 231 3.36 -15.08 -7.42
CA THR A 231 2.74 -14.05 -8.25
C THR A 231 1.59 -14.62 -9.08
N TYR A 232 0.47 -13.89 -9.16
CA TYR A 232 -0.76 -14.26 -9.85
C TYR A 232 -1.35 -13.08 -10.62
N GLY A 233 -2.03 -13.37 -11.73
CA GLY A 233 -2.89 -12.42 -12.43
C GLY A 233 -2.20 -11.35 -13.29
N LEU A 234 -0.88 -11.46 -13.55
CA LEU A 234 -0.14 -10.46 -14.33
C LEU A 234 -0.72 -10.27 -15.74
N GLU A 235 -1.33 -11.29 -16.33
CA GLU A 235 -2.01 -11.23 -17.61
C GLU A 235 -3.17 -10.22 -17.64
N LEU A 236 -3.75 -9.88 -16.48
CA LEU A 236 -4.78 -8.84 -16.37
C LEU A 236 -4.23 -7.45 -16.67
N LEU A 237 -2.93 -7.21 -16.49
CA LEU A 237 -2.28 -5.93 -16.82
C LEU A 237 -2.11 -5.73 -18.33
N ASP A 238 -2.21 -6.80 -19.11
CA ASP A 238 -2.14 -6.81 -20.57
C ASP A 238 -3.50 -7.02 -21.24
N LYS A 239 -4.57 -7.22 -20.45
CA LYS A 239 -5.92 -7.47 -20.96
C LYS A 239 -6.40 -6.24 -21.74
N PRO A 240 -6.61 -6.35 -23.07
CA PRO A 240 -7.23 -5.28 -23.83
C PRO A 240 -8.71 -5.20 -23.47
N LEU A 241 -9.29 -4.00 -23.59
CA LEU A 241 -10.73 -3.78 -23.54
C LEU A 241 -11.33 -3.82 -24.96
#